data_AF-A0ABD6SWC6-F1
#
_entry.id   AF-A0ABD6SWC6-F1
#
_cell.length_a   1.000
_cell.length_b   1.000
_cell.length_c   1.000
_cell.angle_alpha   90.00
_cell.angle_beta   90.00
_cell.angle_gamma   90.00
#
_symmetry.space_group_name_H-M   'P 1'
#
loop_
_entity.id
_entity.type
_entity.pdbx_description
1 polymer ?
#
loop_
_entity_poly.entity_id
_entity_poly.type
_entity_poly.pdbx_seq_one_letter_code
_entity_poly.pdbx_strand_id
1 'polypeptide(L)'
;MVHYFCELADVSRSGYYAWLRNIDIHIEKEVNDEKDYELIQEIFNRKKKKCGARFIKMTLENTKGITMNLKRIFRIMRKYNLMTKIRRANPYKQIAKATQEHKTCPNLLQRQFNQEEPEKSMLTDITYLFYGK
;
A
#
# COMPACT_ATOMS: atom_id res chain seq x y z
N MET A 1 25.33 42.31 13.24
CA MET A 1 23.91 41.89 13.40
C MET A 1 23.68 40.46 12.90
N VAL A 2 23.93 40.13 11.62
CA VAL A 2 23.76 38.75 11.08
C VAL A 2 24.61 37.71 11.82
N HIS A 3 25.84 38.05 12.22
CA HIS A 3 26.72 37.16 13.01
C HIS A 3 26.08 36.67 14.30
N TYR A 4 25.54 37.60 15.09
CA TYR A 4 24.89 37.32 16.37
C TYR A 4 23.70 36.38 16.21
N PHE A 5 22.87 36.58 15.18
CA PHE A 5 21.75 35.69 14.89
C PHE A 5 22.18 34.31 14.39
N CYS A 6 23.25 34.23 13.59
CA CYS A 6 23.81 32.95 13.16
C CYS A 6 24.38 32.14 14.35
N GLU A 7 25.06 32.80 15.29
CA GLU A 7 25.54 32.16 16.53
C GLU A 7 24.39 31.69 17.42
N LEU A 8 23.36 32.52 17.59
CA LEU A 8 22.18 32.17 18.37
C LEU A 8 21.44 30.95 17.80
N ALA A 9 21.37 30.84 16.47
CA ALA A 9 20.70 29.75 15.77
C ALA A 9 21.60 28.53 15.47
N ASP A 10 22.86 28.54 15.94
CA ASP A 10 23.86 27.49 15.72
C ASP A 10 24.07 27.15 14.23
N VAL A 11 24.15 28.18 13.38
CA VAL A 11 24.38 28.04 11.93
C VAL A 11 25.60 28.82 11.49
N SER A 12 26.32 28.29 10.49
CA SER A 12 27.44 29.02 9.90
C SER A 12 26.95 30.20 9.04
N ARG A 13 27.69 31.31 9.06
CA ARG A 13 27.40 32.48 8.20
C ARG A 13 27.39 32.13 6.72
N SER A 14 28.33 31.26 6.29
CA SER A 14 28.39 30.78 4.91
C SER A 14 27.16 29.95 4.53
N GLY A 15 26.66 29.12 5.46
CA GLY A 15 25.41 28.39 5.31
C GLY A 15 24.20 29.30 5.19
N TYR A 16 24.10 30.34 6.02
CA TYR A 16 23.03 31.33 5.95
C TYR A 16 22.98 32.03 4.59
N TYR A 17 24.10 32.55 4.09
CA TYR A 17 24.13 33.19 2.77
C TYR A 17 23.94 32.19 1.62
N ALA A 18 24.36 30.93 1.78
CA ALA A 18 24.07 29.89 0.79
C ALA A 18 22.56 29.57 0.73
N TRP A 19 21.90 29.50 1.88
CA TRP A 19 20.45 29.36 1.96
C TRP A 19 19.73 30.56 1.33
N LEU A 20 20.16 31.78 1.67
CA LEU A 20 19.56 33.01 1.13
C LEU A 20 19.68 33.11 -0.40
N ARG A 21 20.78 32.63 -0.98
CA ARG A 21 20.94 32.54 -2.45
C ARG A 21 20.03 31.50 -3.12
N ASN A 22 19.58 30.48 -2.39
CA ASN A 22 18.80 29.36 -2.93
C ASN A 22 17.33 29.39 -2.47
N ILE A 23 16.90 30.43 -1.78
CA ILE A 23 15.58 30.47 -1.13
C ILE A 23 14.44 30.32 -2.14
N ASP A 24 14.56 30.95 -3.30
CA ASP A 24 13.56 30.88 -4.37
C ASP A 24 13.40 29.45 -4.89
N ILE A 25 14.52 28.72 -5.04
CA ILE A 25 14.53 27.31 -5.45
C ILE A 25 13.87 26.42 -4.39
N HIS A 26 14.08 26.73 -3.11
CA HIS A 26 13.42 26.00 -2.02
C HIS A 26 11.90 26.25 -2.03
N ILE A 27 11.47 27.50 -2.22
CA ILE A 27 10.05 27.87 -2.31
C ILE A 27 9.41 27.16 -3.50
N GLU A 28 10.04 27.18 -4.68
CA GLU A 28 9.51 26.51 -5.87
C GLU A 28 9.36 24.99 -5.66
N LYS A 29 10.33 24.36 -4.99
CA LYS A 29 10.25 22.94 -4.63
C LYS A 29 9.09 22.66 -3.66
N GLU A 30 8.88 23.52 -2.67
CA GLU A 30 7.76 23.38 -1.72
C GLU A 30 6.40 23.50 -2.44
N VAL A 31 6.25 24.47 -3.34
CA VAL A 31 5.03 24.63 -4.16
C VAL A 31 4.78 23.40 -5.04
N ASN A 32 5.84 22.85 -5.64
CA ASN A 32 5.72 21.64 -6.47
C ASN A 32 5.37 20.40 -5.62
N ASP A 33 5.92 20.30 -4.41
CA ASP A 33 5.59 19.24 -3.46
C ASP A 33 4.13 19.30 -3.00
N GLU A 34 3.60 20.51 -2.80
CA GLU A 34 2.21 20.73 -2.42
C GLU A 34 1.25 20.31 -3.54
N LYS A 35 1.54 20.67 -4.78
CA LYS A 35 0.77 20.20 -5.95
C LYS A 35 0.77 18.67 -6.07
N ASP A 36 1.94 18.04 -5.90
CA ASP A 36 2.03 16.57 -5.90
C ASP A 36 1.23 15.96 -4.75
N TYR A 37 1.28 16.59 -3.58
CA TYR A 37 0.57 16.15 -2.39
C TYR A 37 -0.94 16.14 -2.61
N GLU A 38 -1.52 17.19 -3.18
CA GLU A 38 -2.95 17.26 -3.48
C GLU A 38 -3.41 16.10 -4.36
N LEU A 39 -2.66 15.82 -5.45
CA LEU A 39 -2.93 14.71 -6.35
C LEU A 39 -2.87 13.35 -5.64
N ILE A 40 -1.84 13.15 -4.81
CA ILE A 40 -1.64 11.92 -4.05
C ILE A 40 -2.75 11.76 -2.99
N GLN A 41 -3.11 12.85 -2.30
CA GLN A 41 -4.09 12.87 -1.23
C GLN A 41 -5.50 12.55 -1.75
N GLU A 42 -5.88 13.09 -2.90
CA GLU A 42 -7.15 12.80 -3.57
C GLU A 42 -7.31 11.29 -3.81
N ILE A 43 -6.30 10.66 -4.43
CA ILE A 43 -6.28 9.21 -4.71
C ILE A 43 -6.29 8.41 -3.40
N PHE A 44 -5.51 8.86 -2.42
CA PHE A 44 -5.38 8.21 -1.13
C PHE A 44 -6.68 8.18 -0.34
N ASN A 45 -7.40 9.31 -0.32
CA ASN A 45 -8.69 9.45 0.34
C ASN A 45 -9.79 8.67 -0.40
N ARG A 46 -9.81 8.71 -1.74
CA ARG A 46 -10.75 7.93 -2.56
C ARG A 46 -10.68 6.43 -2.26
N LYS A 47 -9.50 5.91 -1.93
CA LYS A 47 -9.28 4.50 -1.51
C LYS A 47 -9.34 4.28 0.00
N LYS A 48 -9.93 5.21 0.76
CA LYS A 48 -10.10 5.13 2.23
C LYS A 48 -8.78 4.85 2.95
N LYS A 49 -7.68 5.45 2.49
CA LYS A 49 -6.32 5.32 3.05
C LYS A 49 -5.74 3.90 2.97
N LYS A 50 -6.26 3.03 2.09
CA LYS A 50 -5.81 1.63 1.95
C LYS A 50 -4.79 1.41 0.82
N CYS A 51 -4.52 2.44 0.01
CA CYS A 51 -3.55 2.35 -1.07
C CYS A 51 -2.16 2.79 -0.62
N GLY A 52 -1.13 2.14 -1.15
CA GLY A 52 0.27 2.55 -1.01
C GLY A 52 0.81 3.24 -2.26
N ALA A 53 2.08 3.63 -2.22
CA ALA A 53 2.73 4.41 -3.28
C ALA A 53 2.64 3.76 -4.68
N ARG A 54 2.76 2.43 -4.79
CA ARG A 54 2.68 1.73 -6.08
C ARG A 54 1.30 1.85 -6.73
N PHE A 55 0.25 1.74 -5.93
CA PHE A 55 -1.12 1.90 -6.40
C PHE A 55 -1.38 3.34 -6.83
N ILE A 56 -0.89 4.31 -6.05
CA ILE A 56 -0.99 5.73 -6.38
C ILE A 56 -0.30 6.01 -7.72
N LYS A 57 0.91 5.49 -7.94
CA LYS A 57 1.64 5.61 -9.21
C LYS A 57 0.80 5.12 -10.39
N MET A 58 0.32 3.87 -10.32
CA MET A 58 -0.49 3.28 -11.39
C MET A 58 -1.78 4.06 -11.63
N THR A 59 -2.39 4.58 -10.57
CA THR A 59 -3.61 5.39 -10.70
C THR A 59 -3.30 6.72 -11.38
N LEU A 60 -2.23 7.41 -10.99
CA LEU A 60 -1.82 8.67 -11.61
C LEU A 60 -1.55 8.49 -13.11
N GLU A 61 -0.84 7.42 -13.48
CA GLU A 61 -0.55 7.08 -14.88
C GLU A 61 -1.84 6.78 -15.65
N ASN A 62 -2.72 5.94 -15.10
CA ASN A 62 -3.93 5.50 -15.81
C ASN A 62 -5.06 6.54 -15.88
N THR A 63 -5.24 7.38 -14.84
CA THR A 63 -6.38 8.30 -14.78
C THR A 63 -6.03 9.73 -15.18
N LYS A 64 -4.79 10.16 -14.92
CA LYS A 64 -4.37 11.55 -15.18
C LYS A 64 -3.25 11.64 -16.23
N GLY A 65 -2.71 10.51 -16.71
CA GLY A 65 -1.56 10.50 -17.63
C GLY A 65 -0.26 11.01 -17.01
N ILE A 66 -0.21 11.18 -15.69
CA ILE A 66 0.92 11.78 -14.98
C ILE A 66 1.90 10.68 -14.59
N THR A 67 3.10 10.72 -15.17
CA THR A 67 4.18 9.80 -14.80
C THR A 67 4.98 10.39 -13.66
N MET A 68 4.87 9.80 -12.47
CA MET A 68 5.61 10.21 -11.28
C MET A 68 6.51 9.06 -10.79
N ASN A 69 7.77 9.38 -10.46
CA ASN A 69 8.69 8.41 -9.90
C ASN A 69 8.18 7.91 -8.54
N LEU A 70 8.23 6.59 -8.32
CA LEU A 70 7.82 5.96 -7.07
C LEU A 70 8.57 6.52 -5.85
N LYS A 71 9.87 6.86 -5.98
CA LYS A 71 10.66 7.48 -4.90
C LYS A 71 10.11 8.86 -4.51
N ARG A 72 9.64 9.64 -5.49
CA ARG A 72 9.03 10.96 -5.27
C ARG A 72 7.71 10.81 -4.51
N ILE A 73 6.85 9.86 -4.92
CA ILE A 73 5.60 9.55 -4.21
C ILE A 73 5.89 9.16 -2.75
N PHE A 74 6.87 8.28 -2.52
CA PHE A 74 7.26 7.90 -1.15
C PHE A 74 7.75 9.10 -0.32
N ARG A 75 8.56 9.98 -0.91
CA ARG A 75 9.05 11.19 -0.23
C ARG A 75 7.90 12.11 0.17
N ILE A 76 6.97 12.38 -0.75
CA ILE A 76 5.79 13.21 -0.48
C ILE A 76 4.89 12.55 0.58
N MET A 77 4.61 11.26 0.45
CA MET A 77 3.82 10.54 1.46
C MET A 77 4.45 10.62 2.86
N ARG A 78 5.78 10.54 2.97
CA ARG A 78 6.47 10.70 4.25
C ARG A 78 6.42 12.14 4.76
N LYS A 79 6.70 13.12 3.89
CA LYS A 79 6.69 14.56 4.21
C LYS A 79 5.35 15.00 4.80
N TYR A 80 4.24 14.52 4.25
CA TYR A 80 2.89 14.86 4.70
C TYR A 80 2.21 13.77 5.54
N ASN A 81 2.99 12.81 6.07
CA ASN A 81 2.52 11.75 6.96
C ASN A 81 1.30 10.94 6.44
N LEU A 82 1.27 10.66 5.13
CA LEU A 82 0.24 9.82 4.49
C LEU A 82 0.53 8.33 4.74
N MET A 83 0.10 7.83 5.89
CA MET A 83 0.31 6.45 6.30
C MET A 83 -0.84 5.52 5.89
N THR A 84 -0.52 4.49 5.09
CA THR A 84 -1.50 3.49 4.64
C THR A 84 -2.04 2.68 5.82
N LYS A 85 -3.36 2.51 5.88
CA LYS A 85 -4.02 1.68 6.88
C LYS A 85 -3.69 0.21 6.65
N ILE A 86 -2.98 -0.39 7.60
CA ILE A 86 -2.65 -1.81 7.61
C ILE A 86 -3.94 -2.63 7.65
N ARG A 87 -4.07 -3.61 6.74
CA ARG A 87 -5.20 -4.54 6.72
C ARG A 87 -5.14 -5.40 7.99
N ARG A 88 -6.19 -5.31 8.83
CA ARG A 88 -6.37 -6.19 9.98
C ARG A 88 -7.22 -7.40 9.59
N ALA A 89 -6.95 -8.55 10.21
CA ALA A 89 -7.80 -9.72 10.07
C ALA A 89 -9.19 -9.43 10.61
N ASN A 90 -10.24 -9.90 9.93
CA ASN A 90 -11.62 -9.73 10.40
C ASN A 90 -11.93 -10.82 11.44
N PRO A 91 -12.21 -10.47 12.72
CA PRO A 91 -12.49 -11.45 13.78
C PRO A 91 -13.66 -12.37 13.44
N TYR A 92 -14.75 -11.84 12.86
CA TYR A 92 -15.92 -12.64 12.48
C TYR A 92 -15.61 -13.69 11.42
N LYS A 93 -14.70 -13.39 10.48
CA LYS A 93 -14.23 -14.40 9.51
C LYS A 93 -13.37 -15.47 10.16
N GLN A 94 -12.61 -15.14 11.21
CA GLN A 94 -11.83 -16.11 11.97
C GLN A 94 -12.75 -17.02 12.78
N ILE A 95 -13.76 -16.44 13.45
CA ILE A 95 -14.79 -17.18 14.20
C ILE A 95 -15.55 -18.10 13.24
N ALA A 96 -16.08 -17.60 12.13
CA ALA A 96 -16.78 -18.43 11.15
C ALA A 96 -15.91 -19.56 10.55
N LYS A 97 -14.57 -19.36 10.49
CA LYS A 97 -13.63 -20.41 10.09
C LYS A 97 -13.35 -21.39 11.22
N ALA A 98 -13.39 -20.97 12.47
CA ALA A 98 -13.16 -21.83 13.64
C ALA A 98 -14.39 -22.68 13.96
N THR A 99 -15.58 -22.09 13.88
CA THR A 99 -16.89 -22.72 14.10
C THR A 99 -17.33 -23.52 12.86
N GLN A 100 -16.43 -24.26 12.20
CA GLN A 100 -16.74 -25.15 11.05
C GLN A 100 -17.69 -26.32 11.39
N GLU A 101 -18.57 -26.17 12.38
CA GLU A 101 -19.49 -27.19 12.90
C GLU A 101 -20.34 -27.86 11.80
N HIS A 102 -20.51 -27.22 10.64
CA HIS A 102 -21.30 -27.76 9.52
C HIS A 102 -20.53 -27.94 8.20
N LYS A 103 -19.19 -27.80 8.17
CA LYS A 103 -18.41 -27.88 6.92
C LYS A 103 -17.31 -28.94 6.90
N THR A 104 -16.85 -29.38 8.06
CA THR A 104 -15.87 -30.47 8.13
C THR A 104 -16.57 -31.78 8.40
N CYS A 105 -16.85 -32.54 7.35
CA CYS A 105 -17.13 -33.96 7.50
C CYS A 105 -15.81 -34.68 7.86
N PRO A 106 -15.84 -35.67 8.76
CA PRO A 106 -14.66 -36.48 9.03
C PRO A 106 -14.18 -37.16 7.74
N ASN A 107 -12.87 -37.16 7.49
CA ASN A 107 -12.28 -37.91 6.40
C ASN A 107 -12.26 -39.40 6.76
N LEU A 108 -13.35 -40.10 6.46
CA LEU A 108 -13.51 -41.52 6.75
C LEU A 108 -12.56 -42.41 5.95
N LEU A 109 -12.17 -41.98 4.73
CA LEU A 109 -11.29 -42.76 3.85
C LEU A 109 -9.80 -42.65 4.24
N GLN A 110 -9.40 -41.58 4.93
CA GLN A 110 -8.01 -41.34 5.34
C GLN A 110 -6.96 -41.52 4.22
N ARG A 111 -7.33 -41.25 2.96
CA ARG A 111 -6.49 -41.47 1.76
C ARG A 111 -6.08 -42.93 1.51
N GLN A 112 -6.83 -43.90 2.02
CA GLN A 112 -6.63 -45.33 1.75
C GLN A 112 -7.33 -45.75 0.44
N PHE A 113 -6.72 -45.38 -0.69
CA PHE A 113 -7.27 -45.65 -2.04
C PHE A 113 -7.04 -47.08 -2.54
N ASN A 114 -6.05 -47.78 -1.98
CA ASN A 114 -5.74 -49.16 -2.33
C ASN A 114 -6.48 -50.10 -1.37
N GLN A 115 -7.65 -50.59 -1.78
CA GLN A 115 -8.41 -51.58 -1.01
C GLN A 115 -8.38 -52.93 -1.73
N GLU A 116 -8.40 -54.02 -0.95
CA GLU A 116 -8.33 -55.39 -1.47
C GLU A 116 -9.62 -55.80 -2.20
N GLU A 117 -10.75 -55.22 -1.81
CA GLU A 117 -12.06 -55.47 -2.39
C GLU A 117 -12.45 -54.35 -3.36
N PRO A 118 -12.88 -54.68 -4.59
CA PRO A 118 -13.39 -53.69 -5.53
C PRO A 118 -14.68 -53.04 -5.00
N GLU A 119 -14.94 -51.80 -5.43
CA GLU A 119 -16.15 -51.02 -5.12
C GLU A 119 -16.40 -50.70 -3.63
N LYS A 120 -15.44 -50.98 -2.74
CA LYS A 120 -15.56 -50.76 -1.30
C LYS A 120 -15.64 -49.28 -0.89
N SER A 121 -15.05 -48.39 -1.68
CA SER A 121 -15.15 -46.94 -1.48
C SER A 121 -15.44 -46.26 -2.82
N MET A 122 -16.51 -45.46 -2.88
CA MET A 122 -16.85 -44.65 -4.04
C MET A 122 -16.53 -43.18 -3.78
N LEU A 123 -15.92 -42.52 -4.75
CA LEU A 123 -15.52 -41.12 -4.70
C LEU A 123 -16.11 -40.40 -5.91
N THR A 124 -16.48 -39.14 -5.72
CA THR A 124 -16.89 -38.25 -6.79
C THR A 124 -15.93 -37.06 -6.83
N ASP A 125 -15.50 -36.67 -8.03
CA ASP A 125 -14.68 -35.48 -8.24
C ASP A 125 -15.42 -34.51 -9.16
N ILE A 126 -15.14 -33.22 -9.02
CA ILE A 126 -15.71 -32.17 -9.85
C ILE A 126 -14.64 -31.63 -10.79
N THR A 127 -14.87 -31.79 -12.09
CA THR A 127 -14.01 -31.21 -13.11
C THR A 127 -14.63 -29.91 -13.60
N TYR A 128 -13.97 -28.78 -13.32
CA TYR A 128 -14.40 -27.50 -13.86
C TYR A 128 -14.05 -27.39 -15.35
N LEU A 129 -15.06 -27.10 -16.17
CA LEU A 129 -14.91 -26.78 -17.58
C LEU A 129 -15.08 -25.27 -17.75
N PHE A 130 -14.01 -24.57 -18.11
CA PHE A 130 -14.05 -23.13 -18.37
C PHE A 130 -14.34 -22.90 -19.85
N TYR A 131 -15.51 -22.31 -20.14
CA TYR A 131 -15.93 -21.93 -21.49
C TYR A 131 -15.79 -20.42 -21.68
N GLY A 132 -15.14 -20.01 -22.78
CA GLY A 132 -15.03 -18.60 -23.21
C GLY A 132 -13.76 -17.88 -22.74
N LYS A 133 -13.14 -17.13 -23.66
CA LYS A 133 -12.12 -16.10 -23.39
C LYS A 133 -12.80 -14.75 -23.17
#